data_AF-A0A8J7KNH5-F1
#
_entry.id   AF-A0A8J7KNH5-F1
#
_cell.length_a   1.000
_cell.length_b   1.000
_cell.length_c   1.000
_cell.angle_alpha   90.00
_cell.angle_beta   90.00
_cell.angle_gamma   90.00
#
_symmetry.space_group_name_H-M   'P 1'
#
loop_
_entity.id
_entity.type
_entity.pdbx_description
1 polymer ?
#
loop_
_entity_poly.entity_id
_entity_poly.type
_entity_poly.pdbx_seq_one_letter_code
_entity_poly.pdbx_strand_id
1 'polypeptide(L)' 'MDEFVRLFRDEFAPAIQKTAGFAQSFLTRDGDSFIAMTVFASKEDIEADEAKFKSRIGQAVDLLTGPPQSSIREVVVHLG' A
#
# COMPACT_ATOMS: atom_id res chain seq x y z
N MET A 1 6.83 -3.37 15.89
CA MET A 1 5.59 -2.62 15.56
C MET A 1 5.91 -1.19 15.10
N ASP A 2 6.64 -0.40 15.90
CA ASP A 2 7.12 0.93 15.48
C ASP A 2 8.01 0.89 14.24
N GLU A 3 8.73 -0.21 14.06
CA GLU A 3 9.59 -0.43 12.91
C GLU A 3 8.84 -0.56 11.58
N PHE A 4 7.67 -1.21 11.57
CA PHE A 4 6.85 -1.29 10.36
C PHE A 4 6.30 0.08 9.97
N VAL A 5 5.85 0.87 10.96
CA VAL A 5 5.40 2.25 10.73
C VAL A 5 6.54 3.12 10.21
N ARG A 6 7.75 2.96 10.75
CA ARG A 6 8.96 3.64 10.27
C ARG A 6 9.28 3.28 8.83
N LEU A 7 9.35 1.99 8.50
CA LEU A 7 9.57 1.51 7.13
C LEU A 7 8.50 2.03 6.16
N PHE A 8 7.23 1.98 6.57
CA PHE A 8 6.14 2.49 5.76
C PHE A 8 6.32 3.99 5.46
N ARG A 9 6.59 4.79 6.50
CA ARG A 9 6.74 6.25 6.37
C ARG A 9 7.99 6.65 5.60
N ASP A 10 9.12 6.01 5.86
CA ASP A 10 10.43 6.46 5.40
C ASP A 10 10.81 5.86 4.04
N GLU A 11 10.24 4.70 3.69
CA GLU A 11 10.61 3.96 2.47
C GLU A 11 9.41 3.74 1.56
N PHE A 12 8.32 3.17 2.09
CA PHE A 12 7.18 2.77 1.26
C PHE A 12 6.40 3.98 0.70
N ALA A 13 5.94 4.88 1.57
CA ALA A 13 5.14 6.03 1.20
C ALA A 13 5.87 6.96 0.22
N PRO A 14 7.17 7.30 0.39
CA PRO A 14 7.91 8.08 -0.59
C PRO A 14 8.12 7.35 -1.93
N ALA A 15 8.22 6.03 -1.91
CA ALA A 15 8.40 5.25 -3.14
C ALA A 15 7.11 5.16 -3.97
N ILE A 16 5.95 4.95 -3.31
CA ILE A 16 4.66 4.81 -3.99
C ILE A 16 4.12 6.16 -4.49
N GLN A 17 4.47 7.26 -3.84
CA GLN A 17 4.16 8.63 -4.30
C GLN A 17 4.73 8.95 -5.69
N LYS A 18 5.77 8.23 -6.11
CA LYS A 18 6.41 8.41 -7.42
C LYS A 18 5.79 7.52 -8.51
N THR A 19 4.85 6.66 -8.16
CA THR A 19 4.16 5.80 -9.13
C THR A 19 3.14 6.63 -9.91
N ALA A 20 3.03 6.36 -11.22
CA ALA A 20 2.02 6.99 -12.06
C ALA A 20 0.61 6.76 -11.51
N GLY A 21 -0.25 7.76 -11.64
CA GLY A 21 -1.62 7.69 -11.15
C GLY A 21 -1.77 7.69 -9.63
N PHE A 22 -0.69 7.76 -8.83
CA PHE A 22 -0.81 7.87 -7.38
C PHE A 22 -1.64 9.09 -6.96
N ALA A 23 -2.67 8.86 -6.15
CA ALA A 23 -3.47 9.93 -5.56
C ALA A 23 -3.15 10.08 -4.06
N GLN A 24 -3.26 8.98 -3.30
CA GLN A 24 -3.01 9.02 -1.86
C GLN A 24 -2.72 7.64 -1.28
N SER A 25 -1.99 7.58 -0.17
CA SER A 25 -1.85 6.38 0.65
C SER A 25 -2.14 6.68 2.12
N PHE A 26 -2.75 5.72 2.79
CA PHE A 26 -3.09 5.77 4.21
C PHE A 26 -2.57 4.51 4.88
N LEU A 27 -2.06 4.67 6.10
CA LEU A 27 -1.75 3.55 6.98
C LEU A 27 -2.60 3.69 8.24
N THR A 28 -3.43 2.68 8.51
CA THR A 28 -4.29 2.63 9.68
C THR A 28 -3.95 1.40 10.50
N ARG A 29 -4.02 1.53 11.82
CA ARG A 29 -3.86 0.40 12.74
C ARG A 29 -5.23 -0.22 13.04
N ASP A 30 -5.29 -1.55 12.99
CA ASP A 30 -6.46 -2.35 13.35
C ASP A 30 -6.04 -3.46 14.33
N GLY A 31 -6.20 -3.21 15.63
CA GLY A 31 -5.68 -4.06 16.69
C GLY A 31 -4.16 -4.27 16.58
N ASP A 32 -3.76 -5.52 16.35
CA ASP A 32 -2.36 -5.92 16.15
C ASP A 32 -1.92 -5.91 14.68
N SER A 33 -2.80 -5.52 13.77
CA SER A 33 -2.55 -5.45 12.33
C SER A 33 -2.46 -4.00 11.84
N PHE A 34 -1.91 -3.84 10.64
CA PHE A 34 -1.96 -2.59 9.90
C PHE A 34 -2.63 -2.80 8.54
N ILE A 35 -3.42 -1.81 8.15
CA ILE A 35 -4.08 -1.75 6.84
C ILE A 35 -3.44 -0.60 6.09
N ALA A 36 -2.79 -0.92 4.98
CA ALA A 36 -2.33 0.05 4.01
C ALA A 36 -3.36 0.17 2.88
N MET A 37 -3.87 1.36 2.65
CA MET A 37 -4.80 1.65 1.55
C MET A 37 -4.16 2.69 0.64
N THR A 38 -4.02 2.36 -0.64
CA THR A 38 -3.48 3.29 -1.63
C THR A 38 -4.47 3.46 -2.77
N VAL A 39 -4.71 4.71 -3.13
CA VAL A 39 -5.62 5.14 -4.20
C VAL A 39 -4.80 5.54 -5.40
N PHE A 40 -5.19 5.01 -6.55
CA PHE A 40 -4.63 5.33 -7.86
C PHE A 40 -5.72 5.81 -8.82
N ALA A 41 -5.31 6.49 -9.89
CA ALA A 41 -6.19 7.04 -10.90
C ALA A 41 -6.81 5.98 -11.82
N SER A 42 -6.14 4.84 -12.01
CA SER A 42 -6.60 3.76 -12.87
C SER A 42 -6.22 2.39 -12.30
N LYS A 43 -6.88 1.34 -12.79
CA LYS A 43 -6.55 -0.04 -12.43
C LYS A 43 -5.17 -0.42 -12.98
N GLU A 44 -4.84 0.03 -14.19
CA GLU A 44 -3.55 -0.20 -14.84
C GLU A 44 -2.39 0.32 -13.98
N ASP A 45 -2.55 1.49 -13.35
CA ASP A 45 -1.54 2.06 -12.44
C ASP A 45 -1.33 1.18 -11.19
N ILE A 46 -2.40 0.57 -10.67
CA ILE A 46 -2.32 -0.35 -9.52
C ILE A 46 -1.56 -1.61 -9.89
N GLU A 47 -1.89 -2.22 -11.02
CA GLU A 47 -1.25 -3.45 -11.50
C GLU A 47 0.24 -3.23 -11.77
N ALA A 48 0.62 -2.07 -12.31
CA ALA A 48 2.01 -1.68 -12.51
C ALA A 48 2.79 -1.47 -11.19
N ASP A 49 2.10 -1.09 -10.11
CA ASP A 49 2.70 -0.99 -8.78
C ASP A 49 2.79 -2.33 -8.05
N GLU A 50 1.86 -3.27 -8.27
CA GLU A 50 1.76 -4.52 -7.49
C GLU A 50 3.08 -5.31 -7.47
N ALA A 51 3.77 -5.38 -8.61
CA ALA A 51 5.08 -6.03 -8.71
C ALA A 51 6.15 -5.33 -7.84
N LYS A 52 6.11 -3.99 -7.79
CA LYS A 52 7.03 -3.17 -6.98
C LYS A 52 6.66 -3.21 -5.51
N PHE A 53 5.37 -3.24 -5.18
CA PHE A 53 4.84 -3.39 -3.83
C PHE A 53 5.35 -4.68 -3.18
N LYS A 54 5.24 -5.82 -3.88
CA LYS A 54 5.74 -7.12 -3.39
C LYS A 54 7.24 -7.08 -3.08
N SER A 55 8.02 -6.42 -3.92
CA SER A 55 9.47 -6.25 -3.68
C SER A 55 9.76 -5.38 -2.45
N ARG A 56 9.02 -4.29 -2.24
CA ARG A 56 9.18 -3.39 -1.08
C ARG A 56 8.77 -4.04 0.23
N ILE A 57 7.62 -4.72 0.25
CA ILE A 57 7.14 -5.45 1.44
C ILE A 57 8.02 -6.68 1.73
N GLY A 58 8.65 -7.27 0.71
CA GLY A 58 9.66 -8.31 0.87
C GLY A 58 10.81 -7.91 1.82
N GLN A 59 11.14 -6.62 1.92
CA GLN A 59 12.15 -6.11 2.86
C GLN A 59 11.64 -6.03 4.30
N ALA A 60 10.32 -6.05 4.50
CA ALA A 60 9.66 -6.07 5.80
C ALA A 60 9.11 -7.45 6.19
N VAL A 61 9.37 -8.50 5.39
CA VAL A 61 8.83 -9.86 5.59
C VAL A 61 9.16 -10.43 6.97
N ASP A 62 10.35 -10.14 7.49
CA ASP A 62 10.77 -10.61 8.82
C ASP A 62 9.98 -9.97 9.97
N LEU A 63 9.27 -8.87 9.70
CA LEU A 63 8.39 -8.21 10.66
C LEU A 63 6.94 -8.74 10.58
N LEU A 64 6.62 -9.56 9.59
CA LEU A 64 5.29 -10.10 9.37
C LEU A 64 5.16 -11.48 10.02
N THR A 65 4.08 -11.69 10.77
CA THR A 65 3.75 -12.99 11.36
C THR A 65 3.08 -13.95 10.36
N GLY A 66 2.83 -13.49 9.14
CA GLY A 66 2.23 -14.23 8.04
C GLY A 66 2.22 -13.40 6.76
N PRO A 67 1.85 -14.00 5.60
CA PRO A 67 1.78 -13.26 4.34
C PRO A 67 0.72 -12.15 4.43
N PRO A 68 1.01 -10.95 3.89
CA PRO A 68 0.03 -9.88 3.85
C PRO A 68 -1.12 -10.27 2.91
N GLN A 69 -2.34 -9.94 3.31
CA GLN A 69 -3.50 -10.05 2.43
C GLN A 69 -3.68 -8.73 1.67
N SER A 70 -3.92 -8.82 0.36
CA SER A 70 -4.13 -7.66 -0.50
C SER A 70 -5.31 -7.86 -1.43
N SER A 71 -6.02 -6.78 -1.76
CA SER A 71 -7.06 -6.80 -2.78
C SER A 71 -7.12 -5.47 -3.51
N ILE A 72 -7.40 -5.50 -4.81
CA ILE A 72 -7.67 -4.32 -5.63
C ILE A 72 -9.19 -4.13 -5.68
N ARG A 73 -9.63 -2.88 -5.48
CA ARG A 73 -11.04 -2.49 -5.54
C ARG A 73 -11.17 -1.22 -6.35
N GLU A 74 -12.14 -1.20 -7.26
CA GLU A 74 -12.58 0.01 -7.96
C GLU A 74 -13.78 0.59 -7.22
N VAL A 75 -13.76 1.91 -6.99
CA VAL A 75 -14.87 2.65 -6.37
C VAL A 75 -15.42 3.60 -7.42
N VAL A 76 -16.59 3.28 -7.96
CA VAL A 76 -17.29 4.12 -8.93
C VAL A 76 -18.33 4.97 -8.19
N VAL A 77 -18.17 6.28 -8.24
CA VAL A 77 -19.12 7.24 -7.65
C VAL A 77 -19.96 7.85 -8.76
N HIS A 78 -21.27 7.64 -8.72
CA HIS A 78 -22.22 8.31 -9.62
C HIS A 78 -22.65 9.63 -8.99
N LEU A 79 -22.37 10.75 -9.67
CA LEU A 79 -22.88 12.07 -9.30
C LEU A 79 -24.17 12.34 -10.06
N GLY A 80 -25.20 12.78 -9.34
CA GLY A 80 -26.48 13.23 -9.89
C GLY A 80 -26.47 14.69 -10.29
#